data_AF-A0A9X3M0A4-F1
#
_entry.id   AF-A0A9X3M0A4-F1
#
_cell.length_a   1.000
_cell.length_b   1.000
_cell.length_c   1.000
_cell.angle_alpha   90.00
_cell.angle_beta   90.00
_cell.angle_gamma   90.00
#
_symmetry.space_group_name_H-M   'P 1'
#
loop_
_entity.id
_entity.type
_entity.pdbx_description
1 polymer ?
#
loop_
_entity_poly.entity_id
_entity_poly.type
_entity_poly.pdbx_seq_one_letter_code
_entity_poly.pdbx_strand_id
1 'polypeptide(L)'
;MSRALYEDLYLSAEQVQRVRDYIRQVDFHLPGATSADFSINPHARYLGYMFQGEDLESYGVGLQCTAPGMEHMRTFIRMSRGQLLGDDNAPALPVNEPVLASEAMTLNRFYAKESVPLRHGEDTYTSDNGAAGADMDLAMLEQQLRDIIAFHNGEPVPGNQEILDLRIYWGTLLAGRYPRLQYLQQTGRLSSLQADRLCNLEAQINAVEDILQALGLPTLEDLKRPKREDG
;
A
#
# COMPACT_ATOMS: atom_id res chain seq x y z
N MET A 1 -14.27 -17.57 14.59
CA MET A 1 -14.37 -16.40 13.69
C MET A 1 -15.25 -15.38 14.38
N SER A 2 -14.71 -14.21 14.72
CA SER A 2 -15.53 -13.10 15.23
C SER A 2 -16.37 -12.55 14.08
N ARG A 3 -17.70 -12.53 14.23
CA ARG A 3 -18.61 -11.96 13.24
C ARG A 3 -18.61 -10.44 13.45
N ALA A 4 -18.47 -9.65 12.37
CA ALA A 4 -18.55 -8.20 12.46
C ALA A 4 -19.86 -7.78 13.14
N LEU A 5 -19.76 -6.83 14.09
CA LEU A 5 -20.92 -6.36 14.88
C LEU A 5 -21.93 -5.61 14.00
N TYR A 6 -21.44 -4.92 12.97
CA TYR A 6 -22.24 -4.19 12.01
C TYR A 6 -21.79 -4.44 10.57
N GLU A 7 -22.67 -4.12 9.63
CA GLU A 7 -22.41 -4.10 8.20
C GLU A 7 -22.01 -2.68 7.75
N ASP A 8 -21.45 -2.61 6.54
CA ASP A 8 -21.21 -1.33 5.86
C ASP A 8 -22.53 -0.57 5.65
N LEU A 9 -22.46 0.76 5.67
CA LEU A 9 -23.63 1.63 5.56
C LEU A 9 -23.64 2.38 4.22
N TYR A 10 -24.77 2.34 3.54
CA TYR A 10 -25.09 3.30 2.48
C TYR A 10 -25.70 4.55 3.12
N LEU A 11 -24.98 5.66 3.00
CA LEU A 11 -25.32 6.94 3.56
C LEU A 11 -26.49 7.57 2.80
N SER A 12 -27.52 7.99 3.53
CA SER A 12 -28.57 8.87 3.02
C SER A 12 -28.04 10.28 2.80
N ALA A 13 -28.79 11.12 2.07
CA ALA A 13 -28.42 12.52 1.87
C ALA A 13 -28.24 13.29 3.19
N GLU A 14 -29.05 12.98 4.20
CA GLU A 14 -28.94 13.56 5.55
C GLU A 14 -27.63 13.14 6.21
N GLN A 15 -27.26 11.86 6.11
CA GLN A 15 -26.01 11.36 6.68
C GLN A 15 -24.78 11.92 5.97
N VAL A 16 -24.83 12.07 4.64
CA VAL A 16 -23.79 12.76 3.87
C VAL A 16 -23.65 14.22 4.32
N GLN A 17 -24.76 14.90 4.63
CA GLN A 17 -24.71 16.26 5.15
C GLN A 17 -24.05 16.30 6.54
N ARG A 18 -24.35 15.35 7.44
CA ARG A 18 -23.67 15.24 8.74
C ARG A 18 -22.16 15.04 8.59
N VAL A 19 -21.73 14.18 7.66
CA VAL A 19 -20.30 14.01 7.35
C VAL A 19 -19.69 15.33 6.88
N ARG A 20 -20.36 16.05 5.98
CA ARG A 20 -19.90 17.36 5.48
C ARG A 20 -19.77 18.40 6.59
N ASP A 21 -20.75 18.45 7.49
CA ASP A 21 -20.75 19.39 8.61
C ASP A 21 -19.64 19.04 9.60
N TYR A 22 -19.41 17.75 9.85
CA TYR A 22 -18.32 17.29 10.71
C TYR A 22 -16.94 17.63 10.13
N ILE A 23 -16.71 17.38 8.83
CA ILE A 23 -15.46 17.74 8.14
C ILE A 23 -15.14 19.23 8.33
N ARG A 24 -16.16 20.10 8.20
CA ARG A 24 -16.01 21.55 8.40
C ARG A 24 -15.77 21.92 9.86
N GLN A 25 -16.49 21.28 10.78
CA GLN A 25 -16.37 21.53 12.21
C GLN A 25 -14.96 21.25 12.73
N VAL A 26 -14.34 20.16 12.26
CA VAL A 26 -13.00 19.74 12.68
C VAL A 26 -11.88 20.23 11.77
N ASP A 27 -12.23 21.06 10.78
CA ASP A 27 -11.35 21.56 9.73
C ASP A 27 -10.47 20.46 9.08
N PHE A 28 -11.10 19.34 8.75
CA PHE A 28 -10.38 18.22 8.13
C PHE A 28 -10.09 18.56 6.66
N HIS A 29 -8.81 18.62 6.27
CA HIS A 29 -8.40 18.91 4.90
C HIS A 29 -7.04 18.30 4.54
N LEU A 30 -6.81 18.08 3.25
CA LEU A 30 -5.47 17.78 2.74
C LEU A 30 -4.61 19.06 2.68
N PRO A 31 -3.27 18.97 2.76
CA PRO A 31 -2.42 20.12 2.52
C PRO A 31 -2.68 20.74 1.14
N GLY A 32 -3.03 22.03 1.09
CA GLY A 32 -3.35 22.74 -0.16
C GLY A 32 -4.83 22.73 -0.57
N ALA A 33 -5.69 22.03 0.18
CA ALA A 33 -7.14 22.05 0.02
C ALA A 33 -7.83 22.66 1.26
N THR A 34 -9.16 22.80 1.22
CA THR A 34 -9.98 23.22 2.36
C THR A 34 -10.96 22.13 2.77
N SER A 35 -11.56 22.28 3.95
CA SER A 35 -12.62 21.38 4.44
C SER A 35 -13.90 21.38 3.57
N ALA A 36 -14.02 22.31 2.60
CA ALA A 36 -15.09 22.31 1.60
C ALA A 36 -14.78 21.44 0.37
N ASP A 37 -13.52 21.07 0.14
CA ASP A 37 -13.03 20.49 -1.10
C ASP A 37 -13.09 18.95 -1.11
N PHE A 38 -14.24 18.40 -0.72
CA PHE A 38 -14.47 16.96 -0.74
C PHE A 38 -15.82 16.56 -1.35
N SER A 39 -15.74 15.58 -2.24
CA SER A 39 -16.85 14.70 -2.57
C SER A 39 -16.86 13.52 -1.61
N ILE A 40 -18.02 13.22 -1.03
CA ILE A 40 -18.19 12.19 0.01
C ILE A 40 -18.68 10.90 -0.67
N ASN A 41 -18.00 9.79 -0.44
CA ASN A 41 -18.44 8.48 -0.88
C ASN A 41 -19.67 8.08 -0.06
N PRO A 42 -20.82 7.75 -0.69
CA PRO A 42 -22.01 7.34 0.02
C PRO A 42 -21.87 5.97 0.70
N HIS A 43 -20.76 5.26 0.53
CA HIS A 43 -20.52 3.97 1.17
C HIS A 43 -19.53 4.12 2.33
N ALA A 44 -20.02 4.01 3.57
CA ALA A 44 -19.22 4.03 4.79
C ALA A 44 -18.87 2.60 5.24
N ARG A 45 -17.59 2.34 5.48
CA ARG A 45 -17.07 1.02 5.86
C ARG A 45 -17.03 0.86 7.37
N TYR A 46 -17.53 -0.25 7.90
CA TYR A 46 -17.41 -0.55 9.32
C TYR A 46 -15.95 -0.92 9.67
N LEU A 47 -15.33 -0.22 10.64
CA LEU A 47 -13.90 -0.37 10.97
C LEU A 47 -13.65 -1.23 12.21
N GLY A 48 -14.65 -1.46 13.07
CA GLY A 48 -14.48 -2.10 14.38
C GLY A 48 -14.01 -3.56 14.35
N TYR A 49 -13.93 -4.21 13.18
CA TYR A 49 -13.30 -5.54 13.03
C TYR A 49 -11.90 -5.49 12.42
N MET A 50 -11.50 -4.36 11.82
CA MET A 50 -10.25 -4.25 11.06
C MET A 50 -9.05 -3.85 11.92
N PHE A 51 -9.27 -3.29 13.12
CA PHE A 51 -8.20 -2.83 13.99
C PHE A 51 -8.47 -3.23 15.44
N GLN A 52 -7.50 -3.89 16.09
CA GLN A 52 -7.65 -4.39 17.47
C GLN A 52 -7.81 -3.28 18.54
N GLY A 53 -7.62 -2.00 18.17
CA GLY A 53 -7.76 -0.84 19.04
C GLY A 53 -8.75 0.22 18.56
N GLU A 54 -9.54 -0.05 17.51
CA GLU A 54 -10.62 0.86 17.09
C GLU A 54 -11.88 0.66 17.93
N ASP A 55 -12.66 1.73 18.07
CA ASP A 55 -13.99 1.64 18.69
C ASP A 55 -14.85 0.65 17.89
N LEU A 56 -15.50 -0.28 18.59
CA LEU A 56 -16.37 -1.31 18.00
C LEU A 56 -17.58 -0.71 17.29
N GLU A 57 -17.81 0.60 17.38
CA GLU A 57 -18.86 1.30 16.64
C GLU A 57 -18.31 2.37 15.69
N SER A 58 -17.12 2.17 15.12
CA SER A 58 -16.48 3.12 14.19
C SER A 58 -16.73 2.81 12.71
N TYR A 59 -16.87 3.88 11.91
CA TYR A 59 -17.00 3.83 10.46
C TYR A 59 -15.99 4.75 9.77
N GLY A 60 -15.46 4.31 8.63
CA GLY A 60 -14.63 5.09 7.73
C GLY A 60 -15.45 5.56 6.54
N VAL A 61 -15.55 6.88 6.36
CA VAL A 61 -16.22 7.48 5.21
C VAL A 61 -15.18 7.95 4.21
N GLY A 62 -15.19 7.39 3.00
CA GLY A 62 -14.25 7.74 1.94
C GLY A 62 -14.51 9.15 1.40
N LEU A 63 -13.44 9.89 1.14
CA LEU A 63 -13.47 11.26 0.62
C LEU A 63 -12.60 11.33 -0.65
N GLN A 64 -13.07 12.05 -1.66
CA GLN A 64 -12.31 12.41 -2.85
C GLN A 64 -12.13 13.92 -2.87
N CYS A 65 -10.89 14.39 -2.98
CA CYS A 65 -10.60 15.81 -3.05
C CYS A 65 -11.18 16.42 -4.33
N THR A 66 -11.72 17.63 -4.25
CA THR A 66 -12.26 18.38 -5.40
C THR A 66 -11.49 19.66 -5.67
N ALA A 67 -10.40 19.93 -4.94
CA ALA A 67 -9.54 21.07 -5.20
C ALA A 67 -8.84 20.91 -6.57
N PRO A 68 -8.70 22.00 -7.36
CA PRO A 68 -8.09 21.93 -8.68
C PRO A 68 -6.69 21.29 -8.67
N GLY A 69 -6.50 20.23 -9.47
CA GLY A 69 -5.23 19.50 -9.57
C GLY A 69 -5.03 18.40 -8.53
N MET A 70 -5.95 18.25 -7.58
CA MET A 70 -5.91 17.25 -6.51
C MET A 70 -7.03 16.21 -6.61
N GLU A 71 -7.76 16.16 -7.73
CA GLU A 71 -8.97 15.33 -7.91
C GLU A 71 -8.71 13.83 -7.86
N HIS A 72 -7.45 13.43 -8.01
CA HIS A 72 -6.97 12.06 -7.89
C HIS A 72 -6.73 11.63 -6.43
N MET A 73 -6.63 12.59 -5.50
CA MET A 73 -6.37 12.33 -4.09
C MET A 73 -7.65 11.85 -3.39
N ARG A 74 -7.53 10.73 -2.70
CA ARG A 74 -8.61 10.12 -1.91
C ARG A 74 -8.11 9.90 -0.50
N THR A 75 -8.96 10.12 0.48
CA THR A 75 -8.68 9.88 1.91
C THR A 75 -9.95 9.35 2.58
N PHE A 76 -9.98 9.27 3.90
CA PHE A 76 -11.18 8.94 4.65
C PHE A 76 -11.20 9.69 5.98
N ILE A 77 -12.40 9.89 6.52
CA ILE A 77 -12.61 10.41 7.87
C ILE A 77 -13.31 9.34 8.73
N ARG A 78 -12.87 9.20 9.98
CA ARG A 78 -13.50 8.33 10.97
C ARG A 78 -14.65 9.04 11.67
N MET A 79 -15.76 8.33 11.83
CA MET A 79 -16.92 8.77 12.62
C MET A 79 -17.49 7.58 13.40
N SER A 80 -18.07 7.84 14.58
CA SER A 80 -18.84 6.82 15.26
C SER A 80 -20.17 6.56 14.53
N ARG A 81 -20.72 5.36 14.75
CA ARG A 81 -22.04 4.97 14.25
C ARG A 81 -23.10 5.97 14.71
N GLY A 82 -23.07 6.35 15.98
CA GLY A 82 -23.99 7.34 16.54
C GLY A 82 -23.94 8.69 15.80
N GLN A 83 -22.74 9.19 15.50
CA GLN A 83 -22.58 10.45 14.74
C GLN A 83 -23.20 10.35 13.33
N LEU A 84 -22.97 9.23 12.62
CA LEU A 84 -23.56 9.01 11.30
C LEU A 84 -25.10 8.89 11.37
N LEU A 85 -25.63 8.21 12.38
CA LEU A 85 -27.06 8.01 12.55
C LEU A 85 -27.79 9.23 13.13
N GLY A 86 -27.06 10.20 13.69
CA GLY A 86 -27.64 11.42 14.27
C GLY A 86 -28.11 11.24 15.71
N ASP A 87 -27.42 10.40 16.49
CA ASP A 87 -27.65 10.32 17.94
C ASP A 87 -27.01 11.54 18.63
N ASP A 88 -27.84 12.33 19.32
CA ASP A 88 -27.44 13.57 20.00
C ASP A 88 -26.37 13.34 21.09
N ASN A 89 -26.25 12.12 21.63
CA ASN A 89 -25.27 11.77 22.66
C ASN A 89 -24.09 10.95 22.12
N ALA A 90 -23.96 10.83 20.80
CA ALA A 90 -22.89 10.04 20.20
C ALA A 90 -21.51 10.61 20.55
N PRO A 91 -20.55 9.78 20.99
CA PRO A 91 -19.19 10.24 21.19
C PRO A 91 -18.57 10.64 19.87
N ALA A 92 -17.90 11.79 19.86
CA ALA A 92 -17.00 12.17 18.78
C ALA A 92 -15.69 11.39 18.92
N LEU A 93 -15.35 10.58 17.91
CA LEU A 93 -14.08 9.86 17.90
C LEU A 93 -12.92 10.85 17.65
N PRO A 94 -11.70 10.55 18.13
CA PRO A 94 -10.52 11.30 17.75
C PRO A 94 -10.37 11.39 16.24
N VAL A 95 -10.23 12.61 15.72
CA VAL A 95 -10.07 12.87 14.29
C VAL A 95 -8.77 12.21 13.82
N ASN A 96 -8.84 11.43 12.74
CA ASN A 96 -7.63 10.88 12.12
C ASN A 96 -6.90 11.96 11.32
N GLU A 97 -5.58 11.82 11.20
CA GLU A 97 -4.85 12.53 10.16
C GLU A 97 -5.35 12.09 8.77
N PRO A 98 -5.40 12.99 7.79
CA PRO A 98 -5.76 12.64 6.42
C PRO A 98 -4.66 11.80 5.80
N VAL A 99 -4.88 10.49 5.73
CA VAL A 99 -3.99 9.54 5.04
C VAL A 99 -4.50 9.35 3.62
N LEU A 100 -3.63 9.46 2.61
CA LEU A 100 -4.04 9.19 1.24
C LEU A 100 -4.29 7.69 1.05
N ALA A 101 -5.40 7.34 0.39
CA ALA A 101 -5.73 5.96 0.06
C ALA A 101 -4.64 5.31 -0.79
N SER A 102 -3.97 6.09 -1.64
CA SER A 102 -2.78 5.64 -2.37
C SER A 102 -1.64 5.30 -1.39
N GLU A 103 -1.33 6.14 -0.41
CA GLU A 103 -0.28 5.88 0.58
C GLU A 103 -0.51 4.63 1.43
N ALA A 104 -1.78 4.27 1.66
CA ALA A 104 -2.14 3.02 2.33
C ALA A 104 -1.93 1.77 1.45
N MET A 105 -1.74 1.92 0.14
CA MET A 105 -1.42 0.79 -0.74
C MET A 105 0.06 0.45 -0.65
N THR A 106 0.36 -0.81 -0.35
CA THR A 106 1.74 -1.37 -0.31
C THR A 106 2.55 -1.02 -1.56
N LEU A 107 1.91 -0.94 -2.73
CA LEU A 107 2.60 -0.66 -3.99
C LEU A 107 2.90 0.83 -4.24
N ASN A 108 2.28 1.75 -3.50
CA ASN A 108 2.38 3.18 -3.77
C ASN A 108 3.80 3.72 -3.69
N ARG A 109 4.63 3.18 -2.79
CA ARG A 109 6.05 3.56 -2.68
C ARG A 109 6.85 3.28 -3.96
N PHE A 110 6.39 2.36 -4.81
CA PHE A 110 7.01 2.05 -6.10
C PHE A 110 6.47 2.94 -7.22
N TYR A 111 5.21 3.40 -7.11
CA TYR A 111 4.59 4.34 -8.06
C TYR A 111 4.89 5.81 -7.78
N ALA A 112 5.22 6.19 -6.55
CA ALA A 112 5.49 7.59 -6.17
C ALA A 112 6.71 8.20 -6.88
N LYS A 113 7.56 7.38 -7.51
CA LYS A 113 8.67 7.83 -8.35
C LYS A 113 8.25 8.14 -9.80
N GLU A 114 7.01 7.84 -10.19
CA GLU A 114 6.47 8.16 -11.52
C GLU A 114 5.94 9.60 -11.58
N SER A 115 6.09 10.23 -12.75
CA SER A 115 5.56 11.57 -13.02
C SER A 115 4.03 11.57 -12.97
N VAL A 116 3.43 12.49 -12.21
CA VAL A 116 1.98 12.72 -12.19
C VAL A 116 1.48 13.09 -13.61
N PRO A 117 0.36 12.53 -14.10
CA PRO A 117 -0.57 11.62 -13.42
C PRO A 117 -0.03 10.20 -13.28
N LEU A 118 -0.25 9.59 -12.11
CA LEU A 118 0.06 8.18 -11.87
C LEU A 118 -0.66 7.32 -12.91
N ARG A 119 0.09 6.48 -13.63
CA ARG A 119 -0.49 5.55 -14.60
C ARG A 119 -1.01 4.32 -13.85
N HIS A 120 -2.12 3.77 -14.31
CA HIS A 120 -2.75 2.61 -13.68
C HIS A 120 -3.07 1.54 -14.73
N GLY A 121 -3.15 0.29 -14.29
CA GLY A 121 -3.57 -0.82 -15.16
C GLY A 121 -2.51 -1.17 -16.20
N GLU A 122 -2.92 -1.35 -17.46
CA GLU A 122 -2.01 -1.72 -18.55
C GLU A 122 -1.03 -0.59 -18.91
N ASP A 123 -1.47 0.67 -18.80
CA ASP A 123 -0.68 1.86 -19.14
C ASP A 123 0.58 2.05 -18.26
N THR A 124 0.59 1.45 -17.07
CA THR A 124 1.75 1.41 -16.18
C THR A 124 2.90 0.61 -16.78
N TYR A 125 2.58 -0.45 -17.53
CA TYR A 125 3.58 -1.43 -17.98
C TYR A 125 3.96 -1.28 -19.45
N THR A 126 3.12 -0.62 -20.25
CA THR A 126 3.34 -0.43 -21.69
C THR A 126 4.43 0.59 -22.02
N SER A 127 4.86 1.39 -21.05
CA SER A 127 5.96 2.37 -21.22
C SER A 127 7.36 1.81 -20.96
N ASP A 128 7.49 0.56 -20.52
CA ASP A 128 8.79 -0.06 -20.30
C ASP A 128 9.54 -0.18 -21.63
N ASN A 129 10.81 0.26 -21.64
CA ASN A 129 11.71 -0.02 -22.75
C ASN A 129 12.15 -1.48 -22.67
N GLY A 130 11.31 -2.41 -23.13
CA GLY A 130 11.55 -3.86 -23.10
C GLY A 130 10.29 -4.65 -22.74
N ALA A 131 10.43 -5.64 -21.87
CA ALA A 131 9.29 -6.44 -21.43
C ALA A 131 8.42 -5.63 -20.46
N ALA A 132 7.13 -5.52 -20.77
CA ALA A 132 6.16 -4.81 -19.94
C ALA A 132 6.13 -5.34 -18.49
N GLY A 133 6.33 -4.44 -17.53
CA GLY A 133 6.35 -4.69 -16.09
C GLY A 133 7.67 -5.25 -15.56
N ALA A 134 8.68 -5.46 -16.40
CA ALA A 134 9.99 -5.92 -15.94
C ALA A 134 10.70 -4.83 -15.13
N ASP A 135 10.53 -3.56 -15.48
CA ASP A 135 11.17 -2.47 -14.73
C ASP A 135 10.57 -2.31 -13.33
N MET A 136 9.26 -2.53 -13.20
CA MET A 136 8.55 -2.58 -11.91
C MET A 136 8.99 -3.79 -11.08
N ASP A 137 9.02 -4.98 -11.68
CA ASP A 137 9.45 -6.21 -11.00
C ASP A 137 10.89 -6.06 -10.44
N LEU A 138 11.80 -5.47 -11.24
CA LEU A 138 13.17 -5.14 -10.82
C LEU A 138 13.20 -4.09 -9.70
N ALA A 139 12.47 -2.98 -9.85
CA ALA A 139 12.44 -1.92 -8.84
C ALA A 139 11.92 -2.42 -7.49
N MET A 140 10.93 -3.31 -7.49
CA MET A 140 10.39 -3.91 -6.27
C MET A 140 11.42 -4.80 -5.56
N LEU A 141 12.10 -5.69 -6.30
CA LEU A 141 13.14 -6.55 -5.74
C LEU A 141 14.34 -5.74 -5.23
N GLU A 142 14.84 -4.79 -6.02
CA GLU A 142 15.95 -3.92 -5.66
C GLU A 142 15.66 -3.08 -4.40
N GLN A 143 14.47 -2.50 -4.30
CA GLN A 143 14.10 -1.70 -3.13
C GLN A 143 13.90 -2.58 -1.89
N GLN A 144 13.29 -3.76 -2.03
CA GLN A 144 13.13 -4.66 -0.89
C GLN A 144 14.49 -5.14 -0.37
N LEU A 145 15.45 -5.41 -1.26
CA LEU A 145 16.82 -5.75 -0.87
C LEU A 145 17.50 -4.59 -0.11
N ARG A 146 17.32 -3.35 -0.57
CA ARG A 146 17.80 -2.15 0.15
C ARG A 146 17.19 -2.03 1.54
N ASP A 147 15.89 -2.26 1.67
CA ASP A 147 15.20 -2.16 2.96
C ASP A 147 15.70 -3.24 3.94
N ILE A 148 16.01 -4.45 3.45
CA ILE A 148 16.60 -5.52 4.25
C ILE A 148 17.99 -5.12 4.77
N ILE A 149 18.83 -4.55 3.92
CA ILE A 149 20.17 -4.08 4.30
C ILE A 149 20.06 -2.95 5.33
N ALA A 150 19.17 -1.98 5.10
CA ALA A 150 18.90 -0.89 6.03
C ALA A 150 18.43 -1.41 7.40
N PHE A 151 17.47 -2.35 7.41
CA PHE A 151 16.99 -2.99 8.64
C PHE A 151 18.12 -3.68 9.41
N HIS A 152 18.95 -4.45 8.71
CA HIS A 152 20.11 -5.12 9.32
C HIS A 152 21.09 -4.13 9.97
N ASN A 153 21.29 -2.98 9.33
CA ASN A 153 22.18 -1.93 9.81
C ASN A 153 21.56 -1.05 10.91
N GLY A 154 20.30 -1.28 11.29
CA GLY A 154 19.58 -0.44 12.26
C GLY A 154 19.15 0.91 11.71
N GLU A 155 19.09 1.04 10.38
CA GLU A 155 18.62 2.24 9.70
C GLU A 155 17.08 2.25 9.61
N PRO A 156 16.43 3.43 9.54
CA PRO A 156 14.99 3.52 9.35
C PRO A 156 14.53 2.83 8.07
N VAL A 157 13.50 1.99 8.17
CA VAL A 157 12.85 1.35 7.02
C VAL A 157 11.45 1.92 6.77
N PRO A 158 11.00 1.95 5.49
CA PRO A 158 9.69 2.50 5.14
C PRO A 158 8.56 1.83 5.94
N GLY A 159 7.67 2.63 6.53
CA GLY A 159 6.50 2.13 7.27
C GLY A 159 6.84 1.42 8.58
N ASN A 160 8.05 1.59 9.12
CA ASN A 160 8.52 0.88 10.32
C ASN A 160 8.39 -0.64 10.21
N GLN A 161 8.66 -1.19 9.01
CA GLN A 161 8.60 -2.62 8.74
C GLN A 161 9.34 -3.45 9.81
N GLU A 162 8.68 -4.48 10.30
CA GLU A 162 9.27 -5.47 11.20
C GLU A 162 9.91 -6.61 10.40
N ILE A 163 10.71 -7.45 11.07
CA ILE A 163 11.36 -8.60 10.44
C ILE A 163 10.37 -9.56 9.76
N LEU A 164 9.15 -9.69 10.29
CA LEU A 164 8.10 -10.50 9.67
C LEU A 164 7.63 -9.91 8.34
N ASP A 165 7.46 -8.59 8.26
CA ASP A 165 7.07 -7.90 7.03
C ASP A 165 8.13 -8.10 5.95
N LEU A 166 9.41 -7.93 6.32
CA LEU A 166 10.53 -8.15 5.40
C LEU A 166 10.55 -9.58 4.84
N ARG A 167 10.29 -10.59 5.70
CA ARG A 167 10.19 -11.99 5.28
C ARG A 167 9.06 -12.23 4.29
N ILE A 168 7.87 -11.70 4.58
CA ILE A 168 6.70 -11.87 3.71
C ILE A 168 6.94 -11.18 2.36
N TYR A 169 7.36 -9.92 2.38
CA TYR A 169 7.58 -9.16 1.15
C TYR A 169 8.70 -9.75 0.30
N TRP A 170 9.87 -10.02 0.90
CA TRP A 170 11.00 -10.59 0.19
C TRP A 170 10.67 -11.97 -0.37
N GLY A 171 10.11 -12.88 0.44
CA GLY A 171 9.75 -14.22 -0.02
C GLY A 171 8.73 -14.19 -1.16
N THR A 172 7.72 -13.32 -1.08
CA THR A 172 6.70 -13.20 -2.12
C THR A 172 7.27 -12.63 -3.43
N LEU A 173 8.09 -11.59 -3.34
CA LEU A 173 8.73 -11.00 -4.51
C LEU A 173 9.72 -11.96 -5.16
N LEU A 174 10.55 -12.62 -4.35
CA LEU A 174 11.56 -13.54 -4.82
C LEU A 174 10.94 -14.82 -5.42
N ALA A 175 9.84 -15.33 -4.88
CA ALA A 175 9.15 -16.50 -5.44
C ALA A 175 8.29 -16.16 -6.68
N GLY A 176 7.76 -14.94 -6.77
CA GLY A 176 6.84 -14.55 -7.85
C GLY A 176 7.50 -13.82 -9.00
N ARG A 177 8.28 -12.76 -8.70
CA ARG A 177 8.81 -11.82 -9.70
C ARG A 177 10.11 -12.32 -10.30
N TYR A 178 11.03 -12.84 -9.49
CA TYR A 178 12.33 -13.29 -9.97
C TYR A 178 12.24 -14.43 -11.00
N PRO A 179 11.42 -15.49 -10.84
CA PRO A 179 11.27 -16.52 -11.88
C PRO A 179 10.71 -15.97 -13.20
N ARG A 180 9.82 -14.98 -13.14
CA ARG A 180 9.32 -14.30 -14.33
C ARG A 180 10.44 -13.52 -15.03
N LEU A 181 11.26 -12.76 -14.30
CA LEU A 181 12.40 -12.03 -14.85
C LEU A 181 13.42 -12.98 -15.49
N GLN A 182 13.71 -14.11 -14.83
CA GLN A 182 14.53 -15.18 -15.37
C GLN A 182 13.96 -15.76 -16.67
N TYR A 183 12.66 -16.06 -16.73
CA TYR A 183 12.00 -16.50 -17.96
C TYR A 183 12.10 -15.46 -19.09
N LEU A 184 11.89 -14.18 -18.79
CA LEU A 184 12.00 -13.10 -19.77
C LEU A 184 13.43 -12.93 -20.28
N GLN A 185 14.44 -13.12 -19.43
CA GLN A 185 15.85 -13.11 -19.82
C GLN A 185 16.17 -14.29 -20.76
N GLN A 186 15.79 -15.50 -20.37
CA GLN A 186 16.03 -16.73 -21.14
C GLN A 186 15.34 -16.70 -22.52
N THR A 187 14.19 -16.04 -22.62
CA THR A 187 13.45 -15.87 -23.88
C THR A 187 13.88 -14.64 -24.68
N GLY A 188 14.89 -13.90 -24.23
CA GLY A 188 15.42 -12.72 -24.94
C GLY A 188 14.43 -11.55 -25.02
N ARG A 189 13.46 -11.49 -24.09
CA ARG A 189 12.41 -10.46 -24.07
C ARG A 189 12.78 -9.23 -23.25
N LEU A 190 13.78 -9.33 -22.38
CA LEU A 190 14.32 -8.18 -21.67
C LEU A 190 15.10 -7.29 -22.64
N SER A 191 14.99 -5.98 -22.47
CA SER A 191 15.94 -5.07 -23.10
C SER A 191 17.34 -5.23 -22.48
N SER A 192 18.37 -4.69 -23.13
CA SER A 192 19.73 -4.71 -22.57
C SER A 192 19.80 -4.10 -21.17
N LEU A 193 19.14 -2.95 -20.98
CA LEU A 193 19.08 -2.28 -19.69
C LEU A 193 18.41 -3.15 -18.61
N GLN A 194 17.30 -3.80 -18.95
CA GLN A 194 16.59 -4.69 -18.01
C GLN A 194 17.43 -5.93 -17.67
N ALA A 195 18.13 -6.51 -18.65
CA ALA A 195 19.02 -7.65 -18.44
C ALA A 195 20.22 -7.28 -17.55
N ASP A 196 20.83 -6.12 -17.79
CA ASP A 196 21.95 -5.61 -16.98
C ASP A 196 21.51 -5.34 -15.53
N ARG A 197 20.32 -4.75 -15.34
CA ARG A 197 19.73 -4.56 -14.00
C ARG A 197 19.49 -5.89 -13.28
N LEU A 198 18.93 -6.89 -13.96
CA LEU A 198 18.72 -8.22 -13.38
C LEU A 198 20.04 -8.86 -12.95
N CYS A 199 21.07 -8.81 -13.80
CA CYS A 199 22.39 -9.34 -13.47
C CYS A 199 23.02 -8.62 -12.26
N ASN A 200 22.91 -7.29 -12.20
CA ASN A 200 23.38 -6.50 -11.06
C ASN A 200 22.61 -6.82 -9.77
N LEU A 201 21.30 -7.01 -9.86
CA LEU A 201 20.46 -7.41 -8.73
C LEU A 201 20.91 -8.79 -8.19
N GLU A 202 21.12 -9.77 -9.07
CA GLU A 202 21.61 -11.09 -8.67
C GLU A 202 22.98 -11.02 -7.99
N ALA A 203 23.90 -10.23 -8.55
CA ALA A 203 25.19 -9.99 -7.93
C ALA A 203 25.06 -9.36 -6.54
N GLN A 204 24.15 -8.41 -6.35
CA GLN A 204 23.89 -7.79 -5.05
C GLN A 204 23.30 -8.77 -4.06
N ILE A 205 22.32 -9.59 -4.47
CA ILE A 205 21.69 -10.60 -3.60
C ILE A 205 22.77 -11.57 -3.09
N ASN A 206 23.64 -12.06 -3.97
CA ASN A 206 24.74 -12.94 -3.59
C ASN A 206 25.76 -12.24 -2.68
N ALA A 207 26.04 -10.95 -2.91
CA ALA A 207 26.97 -10.19 -2.08
C ALA A 207 26.47 -9.95 -0.65
N VAL A 208 25.14 -9.98 -0.42
CA VAL A 208 24.53 -9.82 0.91
C VAL A 208 23.91 -11.10 1.44
N GLU A 209 24.32 -12.26 0.92
CA GLU A 209 23.76 -13.56 1.31
C GLU A 209 23.83 -13.79 2.83
N ASP A 210 24.95 -13.42 3.48
CA ASP A 210 25.11 -13.53 4.93
C ASP A 210 24.05 -12.74 5.70
N ILE A 211 23.67 -11.55 5.21
CA ILE A 211 22.61 -10.73 5.81
C ILE A 211 21.26 -11.43 5.68
N LEU A 212 20.97 -11.98 4.49
CA LEU A 212 19.73 -12.71 4.24
C LEU A 212 19.62 -13.93 5.16
N GLN A 213 20.69 -14.71 5.27
CA GLN A 213 20.73 -15.88 6.14
C GLN A 213 20.61 -15.51 7.63
N ALA A 214 21.32 -14.46 8.08
CA ALA A 214 21.24 -13.98 9.46
C ALA A 214 19.81 -13.54 9.85
N LEU A 215 19.07 -12.97 8.91
CA LEU A 215 17.68 -12.55 9.09
C LEU A 215 16.65 -13.67 8.82
N GLY A 216 17.10 -14.86 8.42
CA GLY A 216 16.23 -15.99 8.05
C GLY A 216 15.38 -15.71 6.81
N LEU A 217 15.94 -14.98 5.84
CA LEU A 217 15.34 -14.61 4.57
C LEU A 217 15.81 -15.54 3.45
N PRO A 218 14.96 -15.87 2.46
CA PRO A 218 15.33 -16.73 1.34
C PRO A 218 16.44 -16.11 0.48
N THR A 219 17.35 -16.95 0.01
CA THR A 219 18.45 -16.63 -0.92
C THR A 219 18.11 -17.09 -2.34
N LEU A 220 18.96 -16.76 -3.34
CA LEU A 220 18.82 -17.33 -4.69
C LEU A 220 19.04 -18.85 -4.70
N GLU A 221 19.87 -19.37 -3.80
CA GLU A 221 20.10 -20.82 -3.67
C GLU A 221 18.86 -21.55 -3.13
N ASP A 222 18.09 -20.92 -2.24
CA ASP A 222 16.85 -21.50 -1.72
C ASP A 222 15.79 -21.70 -2.82
N LEU A 223 15.81 -20.88 -3.88
CA LEU A 223 14.91 -21.02 -5.02
C LEU A 223 15.24 -22.24 -5.90
N LYS A 224 16.48 -22.72 -5.85
CA LYS A 224 16.93 -23.90 -6.62
C LYS A 224 16.55 -25.20 -5.93
N ARG A 225 16.23 -25.15 -4.63
CA ARG A 225 15.84 -26.32 -3.85
C ARG A 225 14.39 -26.67 -4.19
N PRO A 226 14.08 -27.93 -4.53
CA PRO A 226 12.69 -28.35 -4.65
C PRO A 226 11.97 -28.08 -3.32
N LYS A 227 10.68 -27.71 -3.39
CA LYS A 227 9.83 -27.51 -2.20
C LYS A 227 10.07 -28.68 -1.24
N ARG A 228 10.43 -28.37 0.00
CA ARG A 228 10.41 -29.33 1.10
C ARG A 228 9.02 -29.97 1.15
N GLU A 229 8.94 -31.28 0.92
CA GLU A 229 7.78 -32.10 1.26
C GLU A 229 7.78 -32.30 2.78
N ASP A 230 7.53 -31.23 3.53
CA ASP A 230 7.56 -31.28 4.98
C ASP A 230 6.16 -30.95 5.50
N GLY A 231 5.34 -32.01 5.60
CA GLY A 231 4.26 -32.20 6.59
C GLY A 231 3.03 -31.30 6.52
#